data_AF-A0A3N0I2L0-F1
#
_entry.id   AF-A0A3N0I2L0-F1
#
_cell.length_a   1.000
_cell.length_b   1.000
_cell.length_c   1.000
_cell.angle_alpha   90.00
_cell.angle_beta   90.00
_cell.angle_gamma   90.00
#
_symmetry.space_group_name_H-M   'P 1'
#
loop_
_entity.id
_entity.type
_entity.pdbx_description
1 polymer ?
#
loop_
_entity_poly.entity_id
_entity_poly.type
_entity_poly.pdbx_seq_one_letter_code
_entity_poly.pdbx_strand_id
1 'polypeptide(L)'
;MANNQPSMREYYEEVRATLSKKTKSHLETFNDGVIAIYITIMALELPYPSANVSMSMFIRSILLFFISFFVVADFWYDIHQTFLTFTDADHGTVVTDFILLAFLALIPVTTKWIMYSISEQSVIFYGCLYLVISLLELFLFYVAHRKRFGEYMELFHRLFLIRMRFILLINIVLIILATRFPKQAMVFYLLLPIFSFFFPTVKFGKRRIKKRMQNKR
;
A
#
# COMPACT_ATOMS: atom_id res chain seq x y z
N MET A 1 -45.75 27.26 -14.37
CA MET A 1 -44.36 26.79 -14.50
C MET A 1 -43.89 26.46 -13.08
N ALA A 2 -43.81 25.18 -12.71
CA ALA A 2 -43.37 24.80 -11.38
C ALA A 2 -41.88 25.13 -11.22
N ASN A 3 -41.54 25.90 -10.17
CA ASN A 3 -40.18 26.30 -9.85
C ASN A 3 -39.38 25.04 -9.48
N ASN A 4 -38.60 24.53 -10.43
CA ASN A 4 -37.86 23.27 -10.30
C ASN A 4 -36.52 23.50 -9.56
N GLN A 5 -36.57 24.26 -8.46
CA GLN A 5 -35.39 24.48 -7.63
C GLN A 5 -35.19 23.27 -6.70
N PRO A 6 -33.96 22.75 -6.61
CA PRO A 6 -33.65 21.62 -5.74
C PRO A 6 -33.96 21.99 -4.28
N SER A 7 -34.48 21.02 -3.53
CA SER A 7 -34.70 21.18 -2.11
C SER A 7 -33.37 21.43 -1.38
N MET A 8 -33.41 22.12 -0.23
CA MET A 8 -32.19 22.37 0.57
C MET A 8 -31.38 21.09 0.85
N ARG A 9 -32.06 19.94 1.01
CA ARG A 9 -31.40 18.63 1.21
C ARG A 9 -30.59 18.19 -0.02
N GLU A 10 -31.19 18.26 -1.21
CA GLU A 10 -30.52 17.91 -2.47
C GLU A 10 -29.30 18.81 -2.72
N TYR A 11 -29.43 20.10 -2.43
CA TYR A 11 -28.30 21.05 -2.51
C TYR A 11 -27.13 20.63 -1.61
N TYR A 12 -27.39 20.31 -0.33
CA TYR A 12 -26.32 19.86 0.58
C TYR A 12 -25.70 18.52 0.17
N GLU A 13 -26.47 17.60 -0.40
CA GLU A 13 -25.96 16.33 -0.91
C GLU A 13 -25.02 16.53 -2.11
N GLU A 14 -25.40 17.40 -3.04
CA GLU A 14 -24.58 17.75 -4.20
C GLU A 14 -23.27 18.44 -3.80
N VAL A 15 -23.35 19.41 -2.87
CA VAL A 15 -22.17 20.07 -2.31
C VAL A 15 -21.26 19.06 -1.61
N ARG A 16 -21.81 18.15 -0.80
CA ARG A 16 -21.04 17.13 -0.09
C ARG A 16 -20.34 16.16 -1.04
N ALA A 17 -21.03 15.72 -2.10
CA ALA A 17 -20.46 14.85 -3.13
C ALA A 17 -19.29 15.55 -3.85
N THR A 18 -19.47 16.83 -4.18
CA THR A 18 -18.43 17.64 -4.83
C THR A 18 -17.20 17.81 -3.93
N LEU A 19 -17.40 18.13 -2.65
CA LEU A 19 -16.32 18.25 -1.67
C LEU A 19 -15.57 16.93 -1.50
N SER A 20 -16.28 15.82 -1.37
CA SER A 20 -15.67 14.49 -1.17
C SER A 20 -14.82 14.05 -2.38
N LYS A 21 -15.27 14.36 -3.60
CA LYS A 21 -14.49 14.12 -4.82
C LYS A 21 -13.23 14.99 -4.87
N LYS A 22 -13.34 16.26 -4.46
CA LYS A 22 -12.19 17.17 -4.37
C LYS A 22 -11.19 16.70 -3.30
N THR A 23 -11.66 16.27 -2.13
CA THR A 23 -10.84 15.69 -1.06
C THR A 23 -10.07 14.48 -1.56
N LYS A 24 -10.70 13.58 -2.31
CA LYS A 24 -10.05 12.41 -2.93
C LYS A 24 -8.88 12.83 -3.81
N SER A 25 -9.08 13.80 -4.69
CA SER A 25 -8.02 14.30 -5.58
C SER A 25 -6.86 14.95 -4.80
N HIS A 26 -7.15 15.72 -3.75
CA HIS A 26 -6.10 16.28 -2.90
C HIS A 26 -5.33 15.21 -2.11
N LEU A 27 -6.00 14.16 -1.64
CA LEU A 27 -5.35 13.03 -0.98
C LEU A 27 -4.39 12.30 -1.94
N GLU A 28 -4.81 12.04 -3.18
CA GLU A 28 -3.93 11.43 -4.20
C GLU A 28 -2.65 12.25 -4.36
N THR A 29 -2.79 13.57 -4.57
CA THR A 29 -1.64 14.47 -4.73
C THR A 29 -0.77 14.53 -3.47
N PHE A 30 -1.37 14.50 -2.29
CA PHE A 30 -0.63 14.47 -1.02
C PHE A 30 0.16 13.17 -0.86
N ASN A 31 -0.46 12.03 -1.17
CA ASN A 31 0.15 10.72 -1.09
C ASN A 31 1.35 10.61 -2.04
N ASP A 32 1.21 11.08 -3.29
CA ASP A 32 2.32 11.16 -4.27
C ASP A 32 3.51 11.98 -3.73
N GLY A 33 3.23 13.17 -3.18
CA GLY A 33 4.27 14.04 -2.63
C GLY A 33 4.97 13.42 -1.42
N VAL A 34 4.21 12.82 -0.50
CA VAL A 34 4.74 12.21 0.72
C VAL A 34 5.56 10.95 0.41
N ILE A 35 5.10 10.10 -0.51
CA ILE A 35 5.85 8.90 -0.90
C ILE A 35 7.13 9.24 -1.66
N ALA A 36 7.11 10.27 -2.51
CA ALA A 36 8.34 10.77 -3.14
C ALA A 36 9.37 11.22 -2.08
N ILE A 37 8.91 11.87 -1.01
CA ILE A 37 9.78 12.22 0.13
C ILE A 37 10.34 10.97 0.82
N TYR A 38 9.54 9.91 1.02
CA TYR A 38 10.07 8.66 1.61
C TYR A 38 11.17 8.03 0.77
N ILE A 39 10.99 7.99 -0.55
CA ILE A 39 12.00 7.49 -1.49
C ILE A 39 13.29 8.32 -1.42
N THR A 40 13.17 9.64 -1.40
CA THR A 40 14.35 10.53 -1.33
C THR A 40 15.07 10.41 0.01
N ILE A 41 14.35 10.35 1.14
CA ILE A 41 14.96 10.12 2.46
C ILE A 41 15.74 8.79 2.46
N MET A 42 15.19 7.72 1.89
CA MET A 42 15.93 6.45 1.75
C MET A 42 17.22 6.60 0.96
N ALA A 43 17.20 7.39 -0.12
CA ALA A 43 18.38 7.63 -0.95
C ALA A 43 19.44 8.45 -0.20
N LEU A 44 19.01 9.45 0.60
CA LEU A 44 19.89 10.27 1.44
C LEU A 44 20.57 9.48 2.55
N GLU A 45 20.00 8.33 2.94
CA GLU A 45 20.54 7.45 3.98
C GLU A 45 21.61 6.46 3.46
N LEU A 46 21.91 6.49 2.16
CA LEU A 46 22.99 5.68 1.60
C LEU A 46 24.35 6.12 2.17
N PRO A 47 25.13 5.22 2.79
CA PRO A 47 26.46 5.55 3.25
C PRO A 47 27.37 5.81 2.04
N TYR A 48 28.34 6.71 2.15
CA TYR A 48 29.37 6.88 1.13
C TYR A 48 30.66 6.14 1.52
N PRO A 49 31.47 5.67 0.55
CA PRO A 49 32.77 5.06 0.84
C PRO A 49 33.66 6.02 1.64
N SER A 50 34.17 5.53 2.77
CA SER A 50 35.02 6.28 3.71
C SER A 50 35.94 5.31 4.43
N ALA A 51 36.82 5.80 5.32
CA ALA A 51 37.74 4.94 6.09
C ALA A 51 37.03 3.79 6.82
N ASN A 52 35.77 3.98 7.23
CA ASN A 52 34.96 2.98 7.94
C ASN A 52 33.93 2.27 7.05
N VAL A 53 33.81 2.64 5.78
CA VAL A 53 32.84 2.09 4.83
C VAL A 53 33.56 1.60 3.59
N SER A 54 33.73 0.28 3.48
CA SER A 54 34.34 -0.32 2.30
C SER A 54 33.46 -0.18 1.05
N MET A 55 34.07 -0.22 -0.13
CA MET A 55 33.34 -0.24 -1.41
C MET A 55 32.31 -1.39 -1.47
N SER A 56 32.65 -2.55 -0.92
CA SER A 56 31.72 -3.70 -0.86
C SER A 56 30.47 -3.41 -0.01
N MET A 57 30.64 -2.70 1.10
CA MET A 57 29.52 -2.29 1.97
C MET A 57 28.66 -1.24 1.28
N PHE A 58 29.27 -0.29 0.57
CA PHE A 58 28.56 0.71 -0.22
C PHE A 58 27.68 0.08 -1.30
N ILE A 59 28.25 -0.82 -2.12
CA ILE A 59 27.51 -1.52 -3.17
C ILE A 59 26.34 -2.32 -2.58
N ARG A 60 26.56 -3.00 -1.44
CA ARG A 60 25.49 -3.71 -0.72
C ARG A 60 24.37 -2.77 -0.27
N SER A 61 24.70 -1.59 0.26
CA SER A 61 23.70 -0.61 0.67
C SER A 61 22.91 -0.08 -0.52
N ILE A 62 23.54 0.15 -1.68
CA ILE A 62 22.84 0.51 -2.92
C ILE A 62 21.85 -0.57 -3.34
N LEU A 63 22.24 -1.85 -3.28
CA LEU A 63 21.34 -2.96 -3.60
C LEU A 63 20.14 -3.00 -2.65
N LEU A 64 20.39 -2.87 -1.33
CA LEU A 64 19.33 -2.81 -0.32
C LEU A 64 18.41 -1.58 -0.51
N PHE A 65 18.96 -0.45 -0.95
CA PHE A 65 18.18 0.73 -1.31
C PHE A 65 17.24 0.45 -2.48
N PHE A 66 17.75 -0.04 -3.63
CA PHE A 66 16.90 -0.29 -4.80
C PHE A 66 15.78 -1.26 -4.49
N ILE A 67 16.11 -2.24 -3.68
CA ILE A 67 15.16 -3.22 -3.23
C ILE A 67 14.05 -2.57 -2.36
N SER A 68 14.39 -1.72 -1.39
CA SER A 68 13.39 -1.01 -0.58
C SER A 68 12.62 0.04 -1.41
N PHE A 69 13.26 0.63 -2.41
CA PHE A 69 12.62 1.48 -3.40
C PHE A 69 11.49 0.73 -4.12
N PHE A 70 11.71 -0.51 -4.56
CA PHE A 70 10.65 -1.31 -5.18
C PHE A 70 9.52 -1.66 -4.20
N VAL A 71 9.84 -1.88 -2.92
CA VAL A 71 8.81 -2.10 -1.88
C VAL A 71 7.91 -0.87 -1.75
N VAL A 72 8.49 0.32 -1.62
CA VAL A 72 7.72 1.56 -1.52
C VAL A 72 6.97 1.86 -2.81
N ALA A 73 7.57 1.58 -3.97
CA ALA A 73 6.92 1.75 -5.27
C ALA A 73 5.73 0.81 -5.48
N ASP A 74 5.81 -0.44 -5.00
CA ASP A 74 4.70 -1.40 -5.01
C ASP A 74 3.55 -0.93 -4.13
N PHE A 75 3.84 -0.45 -2.90
CA PHE A 75 2.81 0.15 -2.06
C PHE A 75 2.19 1.41 -2.69
N TRP A 76 3.00 2.29 -3.26
CA TRP A 76 2.49 3.45 -4.00
C TRP A 76 1.58 3.02 -5.14
N TYR A 77 1.97 2.00 -5.90
CA TYR A 77 1.17 1.49 -7.00
C TYR A 77 -0.17 0.93 -6.51
N ASP A 78 -0.20 0.11 -5.45
CA ASP A 78 -1.43 -0.46 -4.89
C ASP A 78 -2.34 0.63 -4.28
N ILE A 79 -1.77 1.62 -3.61
CA ILE A 79 -2.49 2.81 -3.13
C ILE A 79 -3.08 3.56 -4.31
N HIS A 80 -2.28 3.89 -5.32
CA HIS A 80 -2.71 4.60 -6.52
C HIS A 80 -3.84 3.85 -7.24
N GLN A 81 -3.71 2.53 -7.42
CA GLN A 81 -4.76 1.69 -7.98
C GLN A 81 -6.05 1.74 -7.15
N THR A 82 -5.93 1.72 -5.82
CA THR A 82 -7.07 1.86 -4.91
C THR A 82 -7.76 3.21 -5.12
N PHE A 83 -7.01 4.30 -5.19
CA PHE A 83 -7.54 5.63 -5.47
C PHE A 83 -8.21 5.75 -6.86
N LEU A 84 -7.77 5.00 -7.87
CA LEU A 84 -8.42 4.95 -9.18
C LEU A 84 -9.77 4.23 -9.18
N THR A 85 -10.09 3.39 -8.19
CA THR A 85 -11.31 2.56 -8.20
C THR A 85 -12.49 3.15 -7.43
N PHE A 86 -12.30 4.20 -6.62
CA PHE A 86 -13.37 4.92 -5.92
C PHE A 86 -13.51 6.39 -6.37
N THR A 87 -14.69 6.97 -6.18
CA THR A 87 -15.04 8.31 -6.70
C THR A 87 -15.03 9.43 -5.67
N ASP A 88 -15.11 9.07 -4.39
CA ASP A 88 -15.40 9.97 -3.28
C ASP A 88 -14.66 9.49 -2.03
N ALA A 89 -13.88 10.39 -1.41
CA ALA A 89 -13.19 10.11 -0.15
C ALA A 89 -14.01 10.67 1.01
N ASP A 90 -14.47 9.78 1.91
CA ASP A 90 -15.08 10.21 3.15
C ASP A 90 -14.05 10.33 4.28
N HIS A 91 -14.48 10.82 5.43
CA HIS A 91 -13.61 11.00 6.60
C HIS A 91 -12.89 9.70 7.01
N GLY A 92 -13.55 8.54 6.86
CA GLY A 92 -12.92 7.26 7.18
C GLY A 92 -11.78 6.92 6.23
N THR A 93 -11.94 7.21 4.94
CA THR A 93 -10.86 7.05 3.95
C THR A 93 -9.67 7.95 4.28
N VAL A 94 -9.93 9.23 4.60
CA VAL A 94 -8.88 10.20 4.97
C VAL A 94 -8.08 9.69 6.18
N VAL A 95 -8.75 9.34 7.27
CA VAL A 95 -8.06 8.89 8.50
C VAL A 95 -7.24 7.62 8.25
N THR A 96 -7.79 6.68 7.48
CA THR A 96 -7.10 5.43 7.18
C THR A 96 -5.86 5.66 6.33
N ASP A 97 -5.94 6.55 5.33
CA ASP A 97 -4.81 6.94 4.48
C ASP A 97 -3.69 7.60 5.28
N PHE A 98 -4.03 8.52 6.20
CA PHE A 98 -3.03 9.16 7.07
C PHE A 98 -2.34 8.17 8.02
N ILE A 99 -3.07 7.19 8.57
CA ILE A 99 -2.47 6.11 9.37
C ILE A 99 -1.53 5.27 8.50
N LEU A 100 -1.96 4.90 7.29
CA LEU A 100 -1.14 4.16 6.34
C LEU A 100 0.17 4.91 6.04
N LEU A 101 0.08 6.19 5.67
CA LEU A 101 1.24 7.05 5.43
C LEU A 101 2.17 7.14 6.65
N ALA A 102 1.63 7.27 7.86
CA ALA A 102 2.44 7.31 9.08
C ALA A 102 3.28 6.04 9.28
N PHE A 103 2.75 4.86 8.95
CA PHE A 103 3.54 3.62 8.99
C PHE A 103 4.50 3.49 7.80
N LEU A 104 4.12 3.93 6.60
CA LEU A 104 5.05 4.00 5.45
C LEU A 104 6.26 4.90 5.75
N ALA A 105 6.09 5.96 6.53
CA ALA A 105 7.18 6.84 6.97
C ALA A 105 8.27 6.12 7.80
N LEU A 106 7.99 4.92 8.32
CA LEU A 106 8.96 4.10 9.05
C LEU A 106 9.80 3.19 8.13
N ILE A 107 9.42 3.03 6.85
CA ILE A 107 10.20 2.24 5.89
C ILE A 107 11.62 2.81 5.73
N PRO A 108 11.84 4.14 5.56
CA PRO A 108 13.19 4.68 5.46
C PRO A 108 14.07 4.38 6.66
N VAL A 109 13.52 4.53 7.87
CA VAL A 109 14.23 4.24 9.13
C VAL A 109 14.64 2.77 9.19
N THR A 110 13.72 1.87 8.86
CA THR A 110 14.01 0.43 8.91
C THR A 110 14.98 0.02 7.81
N THR A 111 14.89 0.64 6.62
CA THR A 111 15.82 0.38 5.51
C THR A 111 17.25 0.75 5.92
N LYS A 112 17.45 1.91 6.54
CA LYS A 112 18.75 2.33 7.09
C LYS A 112 19.30 1.31 8.09
N TRP A 113 18.45 0.79 8.98
CA TRP A 113 18.86 -0.23 9.95
C TRP A 113 19.38 -1.50 9.24
N ILE A 114 18.69 -1.95 8.19
CA ILE A 114 19.09 -3.15 7.43
C ILE A 114 20.36 -2.91 6.61
N MET A 115 20.54 -1.70 6.05
CA MET A 115 21.79 -1.31 5.39
C MET A 115 22.99 -1.40 6.35
N TYR A 116 22.81 -0.96 7.60
CA TYR A 116 23.86 -1.05 8.62
C TYR A 116 24.14 -2.50 9.03
N SER A 117 23.10 -3.28 9.33
CA SER A 117 23.25 -4.68 9.67
C SER A 117 21.99 -5.49 9.35
N ILE A 118 22.14 -6.54 8.54
CA ILE A 118 21.09 -7.54 8.34
C ILE A 118 21.13 -8.50 9.54
N SER A 119 20.55 -8.06 10.65
CA SER A 119 20.36 -8.84 11.88
C SER A 119 18.95 -9.43 11.93
N GLU A 120 18.77 -10.47 12.75
CA GLU A 120 17.45 -11.04 13.05
C GLU A 120 16.43 -9.96 13.44
N GLN A 121 16.80 -9.09 14.37
CA GLN A 121 15.94 -8.02 14.88
C GLN A 121 15.52 -7.04 13.76
N SER A 122 16.47 -6.62 12.92
CA SER A 122 16.19 -5.69 11.82
C SER A 122 15.20 -6.27 10.81
N VAL A 123 15.33 -7.55 10.48
CA VAL A 123 14.49 -8.22 9.47
C VAL A 123 13.12 -8.56 10.05
N ILE A 124 13.02 -8.98 11.31
CA ILE A 124 11.75 -9.18 12.01
C ILE A 124 10.98 -7.86 12.10
N PHE A 125 11.64 -6.77 12.50
CA PHE A 125 11.00 -5.46 12.58
C PHE A 125 10.49 -5.01 11.21
N TYR A 126 11.29 -5.17 10.16
CA TYR A 126 10.86 -4.89 8.78
C TYR A 126 9.67 -5.74 8.35
N GLY A 127 9.68 -7.04 8.64
CA GLY A 127 8.57 -7.93 8.34
C GLY A 127 7.28 -7.56 9.06
N CYS A 128 7.38 -7.20 10.35
CA CYS A 128 6.24 -6.70 11.13
C CYS A 128 5.71 -5.38 10.55
N LEU A 129 6.59 -4.45 10.20
CA LEU A 129 6.21 -3.18 9.59
C LEU A 129 5.53 -3.39 8.24
N TYR A 130 6.12 -4.22 7.37
CA TYR A 130 5.55 -4.59 6.07
C TYR A 130 4.17 -5.23 6.23
N LEU A 131 3.98 -6.13 7.20
CA LEU A 131 2.68 -6.72 7.49
C LEU A 131 1.66 -5.67 7.91
N VAL A 132 2.01 -4.77 8.82
CA VAL A 132 1.10 -3.70 9.28
C VAL A 132 0.70 -2.80 8.11
N ILE A 133 1.65 -2.37 7.28
CA ILE A 133 1.38 -1.54 6.11
C ILE A 133 0.47 -2.29 5.12
N SER A 134 0.76 -3.57 4.84
CA SER A 134 -0.06 -4.40 3.95
C SER A 134 -1.50 -4.57 4.45
N LEU A 135 -1.69 -4.70 5.77
CA LEU A 135 -3.02 -4.78 6.37
C LEU A 135 -3.76 -3.43 6.32
N LEU A 136 -3.04 -2.33 6.53
CA LEU A 136 -3.60 -0.97 6.43
C LEU A 136 -3.97 -0.62 4.98
N GLU A 137 -3.18 -1.02 3.99
CA GLU A 137 -3.48 -0.90 2.55
C GLU A 137 -4.75 -1.68 2.20
N LEU A 138 -4.83 -2.95 2.61
CA LEU A 138 -6.03 -3.75 2.44
C LEU A 138 -7.25 -3.16 3.15
N PHE A 139 -7.07 -2.58 4.34
CA PHE A 139 -8.14 -1.92 5.09
C PHE A 139 -8.59 -0.61 4.43
N LEU A 140 -7.66 0.19 3.89
CA LEU A 140 -7.98 1.36 3.08
C LEU A 140 -8.84 0.97 1.88
N PHE A 141 -8.45 -0.10 1.17
CA PHE A 141 -9.24 -0.64 0.07
C PHE A 141 -10.65 -1.03 0.51
N TYR A 142 -10.80 -1.68 1.67
CA TYR A 142 -12.11 -2.02 2.24
C TYR A 142 -12.94 -0.77 2.56
N VAL A 143 -12.36 0.18 3.28
CA VAL A 143 -12.99 1.45 3.69
C VAL A 143 -13.47 2.24 2.47
N ALA A 144 -12.64 2.34 1.44
CA ALA A 144 -12.93 3.08 0.21
C ALA A 144 -14.11 2.47 -0.58
N HIS A 145 -14.35 1.16 -0.47
CA HIS A 145 -15.36 0.48 -1.27
C HIS A 145 -16.57 -0.04 -0.51
N ARG A 146 -16.59 0.06 0.82
CA ARG A 146 -17.66 -0.48 1.67
C ARG A 146 -19.07 -0.01 1.29
N LYS A 147 -19.20 1.20 0.72
CA LYS A 147 -20.48 1.79 0.29
C LYS A 147 -20.88 1.41 -1.14
N ARG A 148 -19.93 0.93 -1.95
CA ARG A 148 -20.09 0.76 -3.40
C ARG A 148 -20.52 -0.65 -3.81
N PHE A 149 -20.25 -1.65 -2.96
CA PHE A 149 -20.40 -3.05 -3.35
C PHE A 149 -21.78 -3.67 -3.17
N GLY A 150 -22.80 -2.96 -2.64
CA GLY A 150 -24.23 -3.35 -2.69
C GLY A 150 -24.50 -4.87 -2.67
N GLU A 151 -25.10 -5.40 -3.75
CA GLU A 151 -25.41 -6.84 -3.96
C GLU A 151 -24.17 -7.76 -3.99
N TYR A 152 -22.98 -7.22 -4.25
CA TYR A 152 -21.71 -7.96 -4.29
C TYR A 152 -20.92 -7.91 -2.97
N MET A 153 -21.49 -7.37 -1.90
CA MET A 153 -20.79 -7.17 -0.62
C MET A 153 -20.27 -8.49 -0.01
N GLU A 154 -21.01 -9.60 -0.12
CA GLU A 154 -20.54 -10.90 0.37
C GLU A 154 -19.32 -11.43 -0.41
N LEU A 155 -19.34 -11.30 -1.73
CA LEU A 155 -18.21 -11.70 -2.57
C LEU A 155 -17.00 -10.82 -2.27
N PHE A 156 -17.22 -9.52 -2.12
CA PHE A 156 -16.20 -8.55 -1.76
C PHE A 156 -15.55 -8.91 -0.41
N HIS A 157 -16.35 -9.14 0.64
CA HIS A 157 -15.86 -9.52 1.96
C HIS A 157 -15.10 -10.85 1.93
N ARG A 158 -15.57 -11.84 1.16
CA ARG A 158 -14.86 -13.11 0.98
C ARG A 158 -13.50 -12.92 0.32
N LEU A 159 -13.41 -12.13 -0.75
CA LEU A 159 -12.14 -11.83 -1.42
C LEU A 159 -11.19 -11.06 -0.51
N PHE A 160 -11.71 -10.10 0.26
CA PHE A 160 -10.96 -9.39 1.30
C PHE A 160 -10.36 -10.37 2.32
N LEU A 161 -11.16 -11.26 2.90
CA LEU A 161 -10.68 -12.24 3.87
C LEU A 161 -9.65 -13.23 3.27
N ILE A 162 -9.82 -13.64 2.01
CA ILE A 162 -8.86 -14.49 1.33
C ILE A 162 -7.52 -13.75 1.15
N ARG A 163 -7.53 -12.51 0.67
CA ARG A 163 -6.32 -11.68 0.53
C ARG A 163 -5.67 -11.43 1.90
N MET A 164 -6.47 -11.12 2.93
CA MET A 164 -6.00 -10.92 4.30
C MET A 164 -5.29 -12.17 4.84
N ARG A 165 -5.90 -13.35 4.70
CA ARG A 165 -5.29 -14.62 5.14
C ARG A 165 -4.01 -14.92 4.37
N PHE A 166 -3.99 -14.67 3.07
CA PHE A 166 -2.79 -14.86 2.25
C PHE A 166 -1.64 -13.96 2.69
N ILE A 167 -1.92 -12.66 2.90
CA ILE A 167 -0.94 -11.68 3.41
C ILE A 167 -0.40 -12.12 4.77
N LEU A 168 -1.29 -12.51 5.70
CA LEU A 168 -0.90 -12.97 7.03
C LEU A 168 -0.04 -14.23 6.99
N LEU A 169 -0.47 -15.25 6.24
CA LEU A 169 0.25 -16.53 6.16
C LEU A 169 1.65 -16.34 5.57
N ILE A 170 1.78 -15.63 4.44
CA ILE A 170 3.09 -15.37 3.83
C ILE A 170 3.97 -14.57 4.78
N ASN A 171 3.45 -13.49 5.38
CA ASN A 171 4.25 -12.67 6.27
C ASN A 171 4.70 -13.44 7.52
N ILE A 172 3.82 -14.20 8.16
CA ILE A 172 4.18 -15.00 9.34
C ILE A 172 5.28 -16.01 8.98
N VAL A 173 5.18 -16.68 7.83
CA VAL A 173 6.22 -17.60 7.35
C VAL A 173 7.55 -16.87 7.16
N LEU A 174 7.54 -15.67 6.58
CA LEU A 174 8.76 -14.88 6.37
C LEU A 174 9.36 -14.35 7.69
N ILE A 175 8.55 -13.94 8.67
CA ILE A 175 9.01 -13.55 10.01
C ILE A 175 9.67 -14.74 10.71
N ILE A 176 9.03 -15.93 10.65
CA ILE A 176 9.61 -17.16 11.23
C ILE A 176 10.93 -17.49 10.53
N LEU A 177 10.98 -17.40 9.20
CA LEU A 177 12.20 -17.62 8.43
C LEU A 177 13.31 -16.62 8.83
N ALA A 178 12.96 -15.38 9.16
CA ALA A 178 13.91 -14.35 9.57
C ALA A 178 14.63 -14.67 10.89
N THR A 179 14.00 -15.41 11.82
CA THR A 179 14.63 -15.83 13.08
C THR A 179 15.85 -16.72 12.85
N ARG A 180 15.79 -17.59 11.83
CA ARG A 180 16.86 -18.56 11.55
C ARG A 180 17.75 -18.15 10.39
N PHE A 181 17.19 -17.43 9.42
CA PHE A 181 17.84 -17.08 8.16
C PHE A 181 17.53 -15.64 7.73
N PRO A 182 17.97 -14.63 8.50
CA PRO A 182 17.59 -13.23 8.26
C PRO A 182 17.97 -12.73 6.87
N LYS A 183 19.16 -13.10 6.36
CA LYS A 183 19.60 -12.73 5.01
C LYS A 183 18.66 -13.28 3.92
N GLN A 184 18.18 -14.51 4.07
CA GLN A 184 17.33 -15.18 3.08
C GLN A 184 15.90 -14.63 3.17
N ALA A 185 15.35 -14.50 4.38
CA ALA A 185 14.05 -13.89 4.61
C ALA A 185 14.00 -12.47 4.04
N MET A 186 15.07 -11.69 4.23
CA MET A 186 15.20 -10.36 3.65
C MET A 186 15.10 -10.43 2.13
N VAL A 187 15.84 -11.31 1.45
CA VAL A 187 15.71 -11.48 -0.02
C VAL A 187 14.26 -11.81 -0.44
N PHE A 188 13.53 -12.65 0.31
CA PHE A 188 12.13 -12.96 -0.02
C PHE A 188 11.17 -11.79 0.19
N TYR A 189 11.28 -11.05 1.30
CA TYR A 189 10.50 -9.83 1.55
C TYR A 189 10.61 -8.81 0.43
N LEU A 190 11.69 -8.90 -0.32
CA LEU A 190 12.09 -7.95 -1.33
C LEU A 190 11.78 -8.43 -2.76
N LEU A 191 11.82 -9.74 -2.99
CA LEU A 191 11.40 -10.34 -4.24
C LEU A 191 9.87 -10.29 -4.44
N LEU A 192 9.10 -10.35 -3.36
CA LEU A 192 7.63 -10.32 -3.44
C LEU A 192 7.09 -9.03 -4.09
N PRO A 193 7.48 -7.82 -3.65
CA PRO A 193 7.05 -6.57 -4.30
C PRO A 193 7.53 -6.44 -5.74
N ILE A 194 8.77 -6.87 -6.03
CA ILE A 194 9.29 -6.85 -7.41
C ILE A 194 8.41 -7.74 -8.31
N PHE A 195 8.09 -8.96 -7.86
CA PHE A 195 7.23 -9.85 -8.62
C PHE A 195 5.81 -9.28 -8.74
N SER A 196 5.25 -8.73 -7.66
CA SER A 196 3.94 -8.06 -7.66
C SER A 196 3.89 -6.91 -8.68
N PHE A 197 4.92 -6.07 -8.69
CA PHE A 197 5.03 -4.90 -9.57
C PHE A 197 5.07 -5.28 -11.05
N PHE A 198 5.81 -6.33 -11.43
CA PHE A 198 5.87 -6.80 -12.81
C PHE A 198 4.66 -7.67 -13.20
N PHE A 199 4.02 -8.32 -12.23
CA PHE A 199 2.84 -9.17 -12.43
C PHE A 199 1.65 -8.70 -11.59
N PRO A 200 1.16 -7.45 -11.81
CA PRO A 200 0.13 -6.87 -10.98
C PRO A 200 -1.12 -7.76 -11.05
N THR A 201 -1.60 -8.21 -9.89
CA THR A 201 -2.69 -9.22 -9.73
C THR A 201 -4.08 -8.74 -10.18
N VAL A 202 -4.15 -7.60 -10.88
CA VAL A 202 -5.36 -6.87 -11.29
C VAL A 202 -6.23 -7.60 -12.34
N LYS A 203 -5.99 -8.89 -12.63
CA LYS A 203 -6.84 -9.68 -13.56
C LYS A 203 -7.93 -10.53 -12.88
N PHE A 204 -7.91 -10.73 -11.57
CA PHE A 204 -8.81 -11.72 -10.93
C PHE A 204 -10.24 -11.22 -10.66
N GLY A 205 -10.49 -9.91 -10.59
CA GLY A 205 -11.83 -9.34 -10.42
C GLY A 205 -12.58 -9.09 -11.73
N LYS A 206 -11.94 -8.41 -12.71
CA LYS A 206 -12.61 -7.97 -13.96
C LYS A 206 -13.16 -9.13 -14.79
N ARG A 207 -12.45 -10.28 -14.88
CA ARG A 207 -12.90 -11.43 -15.71
C ARG A 207 -14.06 -12.20 -15.09
N ARG A 208 -14.06 -12.44 -13.77
CA ARG A 208 -15.14 -13.18 -13.08
C ARG A 208 -16.42 -12.35 -12.96
N ILE A 209 -16.29 -11.06 -12.67
CA ILE A 209 -17.44 -10.15 -12.58
C ILE A 209 -18.05 -9.93 -13.98
N LYS A 210 -17.24 -9.73 -15.03
CA LYS A 210 -17.72 -9.60 -16.42
C LYS A 210 -18.43 -10.87 -16.91
N LYS A 211 -17.91 -12.07 -16.60
CA LYS A 211 -18.57 -13.35 -16.94
C LYS A 211 -19.94 -13.50 -16.25
N ARG A 212 -20.06 -13.12 -14.97
CA ARG A 212 -21.35 -13.19 -14.25
C ARG A 212 -22.36 -12.14 -14.72
N MET A 213 -21.90 -10.95 -15.12
CA MET A 213 -22.77 -9.94 -15.74
C MET A 213 -23.26 -10.34 -17.14
N GLN A 214 -22.46 -11.10 -17.90
CA GLN A 214 -22.86 -11.59 -19.23
C GLN A 214 -23.78 -12.81 -19.18
N ASN A 215 -23.67 -13.67 -18.17
CA ASN A 215 -24.57 -14.83 -17.99
C ASN A 215 -25.95 -14.50 -17.38
N LYS A 216 -26.19 -13.23 -17.02
CA LYS A 216 -27.49 -12.73 -16.52
C LYS A 216 -28.28 -11.92 -17.57
N ARG A 217 -27.82 -11.88 -18.82
CA ARG A 217 -28.56 -11.36 -19.98
C ARG A 217 -28.95 -12.52 -20.88
#